data_AF-A0AAW7TGS6-F1
#
_entry.id   AF-A0AAW7TGS6-F1
#
_cell.length_a   1.000
_cell.length_b   1.000
_cell.length_c   1.000
_cell.angle_alpha   90.00
_cell.angle_beta   90.00
_cell.angle_gamma   90.00
#
_symmetry.space_group_name_H-M   'P 1'
#
loop_
_entity.id
_entity.type
_entity.pdbx_description
1 polymer ?
#
loop_
_entity_poly.entity_id
_entity_poly.type
_entity_poly.pdbx_seq_one_letter_code
_entity_poly.pdbx_strand_id
1 'polypeptide(L)'
;MILLSKLIKAPFARTCTEQRAVIQVRKVLPDVQQEEYEQHDEAMTAHVQTIIEQAEQEAANIRQEADMYYASVQQQIAEERRQWEEERNRWVKEARQEGYTIGLEQGRRDGFQQYMEKIQEAKQIVQSANEQFYHMLQSADETILLIACKVAERIIGERLAENKEHFLGLVKQVMKEVREHEEVKMYVHPTYYDVVIRQKDELKALFSQDVHLFIYPDDTLAETSCIVESPFGRIDASVDTQLEQLKLQLLERIEGASE
;
A
#
# COMPACT_ATOMS: atom_id res chain seq x y z
N MET A 1 71.01 -24.81 -3.57
CA MET A 1 71.75 -23.60 -3.11
C MET A 1 72.90 -24.09 -2.24
N ILE A 2 74.03 -24.42 -2.87
CA ILE A 2 75.24 -23.59 -3.01
C ILE A 2 75.89 -23.28 -1.66
N LEU A 3 76.88 -24.11 -1.34
CA LEU A 3 78.01 -23.89 -0.44
C LEU A 3 78.61 -22.50 -0.64
N LEU A 4 78.99 -21.82 0.44
CA LEU A 4 79.94 -20.70 0.40
C LEU A 4 80.79 -20.67 1.68
N SER A 5 81.69 -21.65 1.78
CA SER A 5 82.94 -21.49 2.53
C SER A 5 83.79 -20.42 1.84
N LYS A 6 84.05 -19.29 2.50
CA LYS A 6 85.12 -18.36 2.08
C LYS A 6 86.14 -18.23 3.19
N LEU A 7 87.09 -19.16 3.12
CA LEU A 7 88.34 -19.17 3.85
C LEU A 7 89.22 -18.02 3.31
N ILE A 8 89.37 -16.93 4.06
CA ILE A 8 90.33 -15.86 3.73
C ILE A 8 91.68 -16.26 4.36
N LYS A 9 92.57 -16.85 3.55
CA LYS A 9 93.97 -17.07 3.92
C LYS A 9 94.77 -15.78 3.70
N ALA A 10 95.40 -15.28 4.75
CA ALA A 10 96.29 -14.12 4.68
C ALA A 10 97.57 -14.45 3.87
N PRO A 11 98.04 -13.54 3.00
CA PRO A 11 99.13 -13.76 2.03
C PRO A 11 100.55 -13.75 2.63
N PHE A 12 100.71 -13.88 3.96
CA PHE A 12 102.02 -13.83 4.63
C PHE A 12 102.44 -15.14 5.31
N ALA A 13 101.67 -16.22 5.15
CA ALA A 13 102.08 -17.53 5.65
C ALA A 13 103.15 -18.12 4.73
N ARG A 14 104.43 -17.91 5.10
CA ARG A 14 105.58 -18.56 4.46
C ARG A 14 105.40 -20.07 4.47
N THR A 15 105.26 -20.65 3.28
CA THR A 15 105.41 -22.08 3.03
C THR A 15 106.88 -22.47 3.21
N CYS A 16 107.25 -22.92 4.41
CA CYS A 16 108.52 -23.62 4.63
C CYS A 16 108.33 -25.10 4.30
N THR A 17 108.49 -25.44 3.03
CA THR A 17 109.00 -26.76 2.64
C THR A 17 110.45 -26.83 3.10
N GLU A 18 110.69 -27.58 4.16
CA GLU A 18 111.82 -28.51 4.34
C GLU A 18 111.95 -28.86 5.82
N GLN A 19 111.47 -30.07 6.15
CA GLN A 19 111.88 -30.99 7.23
C GLN A 19 110.63 -31.75 7.72
N ARG A 20 110.37 -32.89 7.06
CA ARG A 20 109.45 -33.90 7.57
C ARG A 20 110.11 -34.58 8.77
N ALA A 21 109.79 -34.15 9.98
CA ALA A 21 110.05 -34.95 11.17
C ALA A 21 108.91 -35.97 11.32
N VAL A 22 109.24 -37.25 11.12
CA VAL A 22 108.33 -38.36 11.45
C VAL A 22 108.25 -38.43 12.97
N ILE A 23 107.16 -37.92 13.55
CA ILE A 23 106.91 -38.07 14.98
C ILE A 23 106.37 -39.48 15.20
N GLN A 24 107.22 -40.38 15.68
CA GLN A 24 106.82 -41.72 16.11
C GLN A 24 105.88 -41.61 17.32
N VAL A 25 104.73 -42.27 17.22
CA VAL A 25 103.82 -42.44 18.37
C VAL A 25 104.53 -43.32 19.38
N ARG A 26 105.04 -42.71 20.45
CA ARG A 26 105.69 -43.42 21.55
C ARG A 26 104.60 -44.19 22.31
N LYS A 27 104.49 -45.50 22.08
CA LYS A 27 103.76 -46.41 22.96
C LYS A 27 104.51 -46.47 24.29
N VAL A 28 103.97 -45.81 25.31
CA VAL A 28 104.34 -46.03 26.70
C VAL A 28 103.21 -46.85 27.31
N LEU A 29 103.41 -48.16 27.37
CA LEU A 29 102.70 -49.03 28.31
C LEU A 29 103.74 -49.41 29.36
N PRO A 30 103.62 -48.95 30.61
CA PRO A 30 104.27 -49.60 31.73
C PRO A 30 103.47 -50.84 32.09
N ASP A 31 104.15 -51.99 32.18
CA ASP A 31 103.61 -53.21 32.78
C ASP A 31 103.35 -52.96 34.27
N VAL A 32 102.06 -52.77 34.58
CA VAL A 32 101.31 -53.34 35.70
C VAL A 32 102.00 -53.36 37.08
N GLN A 33 101.67 -52.35 37.89
CA GLN A 33 101.32 -52.56 39.29
C GLN A 33 99.79 -52.45 39.38
N GLN A 34 99.14 -53.58 39.62
CA GLN A 34 97.72 -53.84 39.40
C GLN A 34 96.81 -53.39 40.57
N GLU A 35 97.29 -52.51 41.47
CA GLU A 35 96.56 -52.15 42.70
C GLU A 35 96.20 -50.65 42.82
N GLU A 36 96.73 -49.76 41.97
CA GLU A 36 96.45 -48.30 42.04
C GLU A 36 95.66 -47.74 40.84
N TYR A 37 95.38 -48.54 39.80
CA TYR A 37 94.59 -48.13 38.63
C TYR A 37 93.07 -48.35 38.77
N GLU A 38 92.61 -49.19 39.71
CA GLU A 38 91.17 -49.35 39.99
C GLU A 38 90.60 -48.13 40.75
N GLN A 39 91.35 -47.56 41.70
CA GLN A 39 90.88 -46.44 42.53
C GLN A 39 90.66 -45.12 41.77
N HIS A 40 91.40 -44.86 40.68
CA HIS A 40 91.28 -43.62 39.89
C HIS A 40 90.21 -43.70 38.79
N ASP A 41 89.97 -44.89 38.23
CA ASP A 41 88.89 -45.14 37.27
C ASP A 41 87.52 -45.24 37.98
N GLU A 42 87.49 -45.82 39.18
CA GLU A 42 86.33 -45.78 40.10
C GLU A 42 85.99 -44.35 40.54
N ALA A 43 86.98 -43.51 40.84
CA ALA A 43 86.76 -42.12 41.24
C ALA A 43 86.19 -41.25 40.09
N MET A 44 86.65 -41.47 38.85
CA MET A 44 86.18 -40.72 37.68
C MET A 44 84.82 -41.23 37.17
N THR A 45 84.57 -42.53 37.22
CA THR A 45 83.23 -43.09 36.96
C THR A 45 82.21 -42.67 38.02
N ALA A 46 82.61 -42.59 39.30
CA ALA A 46 81.77 -42.02 40.37
C ALA A 46 81.46 -40.52 40.15
N HIS A 47 82.43 -39.73 39.67
CA HIS A 47 82.20 -38.32 39.34
C HIS A 47 81.25 -38.15 38.14
N VAL A 48 81.41 -38.96 37.09
CA VAL A 48 80.50 -38.97 35.93
C VAL A 48 79.09 -39.42 36.32
N GLN A 49 78.96 -40.44 37.18
CA GLN A 49 77.67 -40.87 37.73
C GLN A 49 77.01 -39.75 38.55
N THR A 50 77.79 -39.01 39.35
CA THR A 50 77.28 -37.87 40.12
C THR A 50 76.75 -36.75 39.21
N ILE A 51 77.43 -36.46 38.09
CA ILE A 51 76.99 -35.46 37.11
C ILE A 51 75.70 -35.91 36.40
N ILE A 52 75.60 -37.19 36.05
CA ILE A 52 74.39 -37.76 35.44
C ILE A 52 73.22 -37.70 36.43
N GLU A 53 73.45 -38.07 37.69
CA GLU A 53 72.42 -38.03 38.73
C GLU A 53 71.96 -36.59 39.02
N GLN A 54 72.89 -35.62 39.03
CA GLN A 54 72.55 -34.19 39.13
C GLN A 54 71.73 -33.70 37.93
N ALA A 55 72.12 -34.06 36.70
CA ALA A 55 71.38 -33.70 35.50
C ALA A 55 69.99 -34.36 35.45
N GLU A 56 69.85 -35.59 35.94
CA GLU A 56 68.58 -36.29 36.09
C GLU A 56 67.67 -35.63 37.13
N GLN A 57 68.23 -35.21 38.28
CA GLN A 57 67.50 -34.45 39.29
C GLN A 57 67.04 -33.08 38.77
N GLU A 58 67.90 -32.35 38.07
CA GLU A 58 67.54 -31.06 37.46
C GLU A 58 66.45 -31.23 36.38
N ALA A 59 66.56 -32.25 35.52
CA ALA A 59 65.55 -32.55 34.52
C ALA A 59 64.21 -32.96 35.16
N ALA A 60 64.24 -33.69 36.27
CA ALA A 60 63.04 -34.05 37.04
C ALA A 60 62.39 -32.81 37.66
N ASN A 61 63.18 -31.89 38.23
CA ASN A 61 62.68 -30.64 38.79
C ASN A 61 62.04 -29.74 37.72
N ILE A 62 62.69 -29.57 36.56
CA ILE A 62 62.14 -28.80 35.43
C ILE A 62 60.82 -29.42 34.94
N ARG A 63 60.74 -30.75 34.85
CA ARG A 63 59.49 -31.44 34.49
C ARG A 63 58.39 -31.20 35.51
N GLN A 64 58.70 -31.31 36.80
CA GLN A 64 57.74 -31.08 37.86
C GLN A 64 57.24 -29.62 37.85
N GLU A 65 58.13 -28.64 37.66
CA GLU A 65 57.74 -27.24 37.52
C GLU A 65 56.87 -26.99 36.28
N ALA A 66 57.22 -27.60 35.14
CA ALA A 66 56.44 -27.50 33.91
C ALA A 66 55.04 -28.14 34.08
N ASP A 67 54.93 -29.28 34.75
CA ASP A 67 53.67 -29.96 35.03
C ASP A 67 52.79 -29.14 35.99
N MET A 68 53.38 -28.55 37.04
CA MET A 68 52.66 -27.65 37.95
C MET A 68 52.18 -26.39 37.23
N TYR A 69 53.02 -25.78 36.40
CA TYR A 69 52.64 -24.64 35.58
C TYR A 69 51.51 -24.98 34.60
N TYR A 70 51.64 -26.09 33.86
CA TYR A 70 50.60 -26.55 32.95
C TYR A 70 49.27 -26.80 33.68
N ALA A 71 49.30 -27.45 34.85
CA ALA A 71 48.10 -27.68 35.66
C ALA A 71 47.43 -26.35 36.07
N SER A 72 48.21 -25.35 36.50
CA SER A 72 47.68 -24.03 36.85
C SER A 72 47.06 -23.29 35.65
N VAL A 73 47.69 -23.36 34.48
CA VAL A 73 47.17 -22.77 33.24
C VAL A 73 45.87 -23.46 32.81
N GLN A 74 45.80 -24.81 32.90
CA GLN A 74 44.58 -25.54 32.61
C GLN A 74 43.43 -25.17 33.55
N GLN A 75 43.72 -24.97 34.84
CA GLN A 75 42.73 -24.48 35.79
C GLN A 75 42.23 -23.06 35.45
N GLN A 76 43.13 -22.15 35.07
CA GLN A 76 42.76 -20.81 34.64
C GLN A 76 41.88 -20.83 33.39
N ILE A 77 42.26 -21.60 32.36
CA ILE A 77 41.46 -21.75 31.13
C ILE A 77 40.07 -22.33 31.45
N ALA A 78 39.99 -23.29 32.38
CA ALA A 78 38.71 -23.87 32.78
C ALA A 78 37.80 -22.85 33.48
N GLU A 79 38.35 -22.03 34.37
CA GLU A 79 37.58 -20.97 35.04
C GLU A 79 37.16 -19.87 34.06
N GLU A 80 38.06 -19.40 33.19
CA GLU A 80 37.74 -18.42 32.14
C GLU A 80 36.63 -18.93 31.20
N ARG A 81 36.68 -20.21 30.81
CA ARG A 81 35.61 -20.84 30.02
C ARG A 81 34.29 -20.85 30.76
N ARG A 82 34.29 -21.16 32.06
CA ARG A 82 33.06 -21.15 32.87
C ARG A 82 32.47 -19.75 32.96
N GLN A 83 33.30 -18.75 33.24
CA GLN A 83 32.88 -17.34 33.30
C GLN A 83 32.33 -16.89 31.95
N TRP A 84 33.02 -17.19 30.85
CA TRP A 84 32.56 -16.89 29.50
C TRP A 84 31.20 -17.54 29.18
N GLU A 85 30.99 -18.80 29.57
CA GLU A 85 29.70 -19.48 29.37
C GLU A 85 28.57 -18.81 30.17
N GLU A 86 28.83 -18.40 31.41
CA GLU A 86 27.88 -17.67 32.25
C GLU A 86 27.52 -16.31 31.64
N GLU A 87 28.52 -15.53 31.21
CA GLU A 87 28.32 -14.23 30.56
C GLU A 87 27.58 -14.35 29.24
N ARG A 88 27.98 -15.32 28.39
CA ARG A 88 27.28 -15.64 27.14
C ARG A 88 25.81 -15.97 27.41
N ASN A 89 25.54 -16.80 28.41
CA ASN A 89 24.17 -17.17 28.75
C ASN A 89 23.37 -15.97 29.28
N ARG A 90 24.00 -15.04 30.00
CA ARG A 90 23.37 -13.77 30.43
C ARG A 90 23.03 -12.90 29.22
N TRP A 91 23.98 -12.64 28.34
CA TRP A 91 23.75 -11.82 27.13
C TRP A 91 22.69 -12.43 26.20
N VAL A 92 22.68 -13.75 26.02
CA VAL A 92 21.64 -14.42 25.22
C VAL A 92 20.25 -14.23 25.83
N LYS A 93 20.12 -14.30 27.16
CA LYS A 93 18.85 -14.05 27.85
C LYS A 93 18.40 -12.59 27.69
N GLU A 94 19.32 -11.65 27.89
CA GLU A 94 19.05 -10.21 27.75
C GLU A 94 18.65 -9.86 26.32
N ALA A 95 19.42 -10.28 25.32
CA ALA A 95 19.11 -10.04 23.90
C ALA A 95 17.78 -10.68 23.49
N ARG A 96 17.44 -11.87 24.01
CA ARG A 96 16.15 -12.52 23.76
C ARG A 96 15.00 -11.71 24.37
N GLN A 97 15.16 -11.20 25.57
CA GLN A 97 14.13 -10.42 26.25
C GLN A 97 13.94 -9.07 25.57
N GLU A 98 15.03 -8.38 25.22
CA GLU A 98 14.99 -7.12 24.47
C GLU A 98 14.34 -7.31 23.09
N GLY A 99 14.80 -8.30 22.32
CA GLY A 99 14.21 -8.63 21.02
C GLY A 99 12.73 -8.98 21.10
N TYR A 100 12.30 -9.70 22.15
CA TYR A 100 10.89 -9.97 22.40
C TYR A 100 10.10 -8.70 22.69
N THR A 101 10.62 -7.80 23.54
CA THR A 101 9.93 -6.54 23.85
C THR A 101 9.80 -5.62 22.64
N ILE A 102 10.87 -5.47 21.85
CA ILE A 102 10.87 -4.67 20.63
C ILE A 102 9.89 -5.26 19.61
N GLY A 103 9.96 -6.58 19.38
CA GLY A 103 9.07 -7.27 18.45
C GLY A 103 7.60 -7.18 18.87
N LEU A 104 7.30 -7.24 20.17
CA LEU A 104 5.96 -7.08 20.70
C LEU A 104 5.43 -5.65 20.47
N GLU A 105 6.24 -4.63 20.76
CA GLU A 105 5.84 -3.24 20.52
C GLU A 105 5.65 -2.94 19.03
N GLN A 106 6.56 -3.39 18.19
CA GLN A 106 6.49 -3.22 16.74
C GLN A 106 5.25 -3.93 16.18
N GLY A 107 5.05 -5.20 16.54
CA GLY A 107 3.86 -5.95 16.12
C GLY A 107 2.55 -5.30 16.58
N ARG A 108 2.52 -4.70 17.79
CA ARG A 108 1.36 -3.95 18.26
C ARG A 108 1.11 -2.69 17.44
N ARG A 109 2.16 -1.93 17.11
CA ARG A 109 2.05 -0.71 16.30
C ARG A 109 1.61 -1.03 14.87
N ASP A 110 2.26 -1.99 14.22
CA ASP A 110 1.97 -2.41 12.86
C ASP A 110 0.55 -2.98 12.76
N GLY A 111 0.15 -3.81 13.73
CA GLY A 111 -1.21 -4.33 13.82
C GLY A 111 -2.25 -3.21 13.98
N PHE A 112 -2.02 -2.26 14.90
CA PHE A 112 -2.91 -1.13 15.10
C PHE A 112 -3.05 -0.26 13.85
N GLN A 113 -1.94 0.00 13.15
CA GLN A 113 -1.96 0.76 11.90
C GLN A 113 -2.76 0.05 10.81
N GLN A 114 -2.54 -1.26 10.61
CA GLN A 114 -3.29 -2.05 9.63
C GLN A 114 -4.80 -2.06 9.94
N TYR A 115 -5.18 -2.19 11.22
CA TYR A 115 -6.59 -2.11 11.61
C TYR A 115 -7.18 -0.72 11.38
N MET A 116 -6.45 0.35 11.68
CA MET A 116 -6.87 1.73 11.41
C MET A 116 -7.12 1.96 9.92
N GLU A 117 -6.21 1.50 9.05
CA GLU A 117 -6.37 1.60 7.60
C GLU A 117 -7.62 0.83 7.12
N LYS A 118 -7.84 -0.38 7.64
CA LYS A 118 -9.04 -1.18 7.32
C LYS A 118 -10.34 -0.54 7.80
N ILE A 119 -10.35 0.05 8.99
CA ILE A 119 -11.51 0.79 9.51
C ILE A 119 -11.80 2.01 8.65
N GLN A 120 -10.76 2.73 8.23
CA GLN A 120 -10.90 3.91 7.37
C GLN A 120 -11.44 3.53 5.98
N GLU A 121 -10.93 2.44 5.39
CA GLU A 121 -11.45 1.86 4.14
C GLU A 121 -12.93 1.47 4.28
N ALA A 122 -13.29 0.76 5.34
CA ALA A 122 -14.69 0.40 5.62
C ALA A 122 -15.59 1.64 5.77
N LYS A 123 -15.12 2.68 6.47
CA LYS A 123 -15.86 3.95 6.62
C LYS A 123 -16.08 4.63 5.28
N GLN A 124 -15.09 4.67 4.41
CA GLN A 124 -15.19 5.23 3.07
C GLN A 124 -16.20 4.46 2.21
N ILE A 125 -16.20 3.13 2.28
CA ILE A 125 -17.18 2.29 1.57
C ILE A 125 -18.60 2.60 2.05
N VAL A 126 -18.83 2.66 3.37
CA VAL A 126 -20.16 2.97 3.93
C VAL A 126 -20.62 4.37 3.52
N GLN A 127 -19.71 5.36 3.57
CA GLN A 127 -20.04 6.72 3.14
C GLN A 127 -20.41 6.77 1.66
N SER A 128 -19.60 6.15 0.79
CA SER A 128 -19.87 6.11 -0.65
C SER A 128 -21.18 5.37 -0.96
N ALA A 129 -21.47 4.27 -0.26
CA ALA A 129 -22.75 3.56 -0.42
C ALA A 129 -23.94 4.43 -0.04
N ASN A 130 -23.82 5.25 1.01
CA ASN A 130 -24.87 6.16 1.44
C ASN A 130 -25.09 7.30 0.41
N GLU A 131 -24.00 7.89 -0.09
CA GLU A 131 -24.05 8.91 -1.16
C GLU A 131 -24.72 8.34 -2.43
N GLN A 132 -24.35 7.12 -2.83
CA GLN A 132 -24.96 6.43 -3.96
C GLN A 132 -26.46 6.15 -3.74
N PHE A 133 -26.85 5.78 -2.51
CA PHE A 133 -28.25 5.56 -2.17
C PHE A 133 -29.09 6.83 -2.34
N TYR A 134 -28.62 7.97 -1.82
CA TYR A 134 -29.34 9.24 -1.98
C TYR A 134 -29.38 9.72 -3.43
N HIS A 135 -28.27 9.57 -4.17
CA HIS A 135 -28.26 9.88 -5.60
C HIS A 135 -29.24 9.01 -6.38
N MET A 136 -29.32 7.71 -6.05
CA MET A 136 -30.29 6.80 -6.66
C MET A 136 -31.72 7.23 -6.35
N LEU A 137 -32.01 7.60 -5.10
CA LEU A 137 -33.33 8.07 -4.68
C LEU A 137 -33.75 9.33 -5.45
N GLN A 138 -32.87 10.32 -5.55
CA GLN A 138 -33.14 11.55 -6.31
C GLN A 138 -33.37 11.27 -7.80
N SER A 139 -32.54 10.42 -8.41
CA SER A 139 -32.72 10.03 -9.82
C SER A 139 -34.02 9.23 -10.06
N ALA A 140 -34.51 8.52 -9.04
CA ALA A 140 -35.75 7.77 -9.13
C ALA A 140 -36.96 8.72 -9.20
N ASP A 141 -36.96 9.83 -8.46
CA ASP A 141 -38.04 10.82 -8.49
C ASP A 141 -38.22 11.41 -9.90
N GLU A 142 -37.13 11.85 -10.53
CA GLU A 142 -37.14 12.35 -11.91
C GLU A 142 -37.65 11.29 -12.90
N THR A 143 -37.20 10.04 -12.73
CA THR A 143 -37.59 8.92 -13.60
C THR A 143 -39.08 8.61 -13.45
N ILE A 144 -39.59 8.55 -12.22
CA ILE A 144 -41.01 8.31 -11.93
C ILE A 144 -41.86 9.41 -12.56
N LEU A 145 -41.46 10.67 -12.40
CA LEU A 145 -42.17 11.81 -12.96
C LEU A 145 -42.19 11.76 -14.49
N LEU A 146 -41.06 11.46 -15.13
CA LEU A 146 -40.97 11.30 -16.57
C LEU A 146 -41.93 10.21 -17.09
N ILE A 147 -41.94 9.05 -16.42
CA ILE A 147 -42.86 7.96 -16.76
C ILE A 147 -44.32 8.40 -16.59
N ALA A 148 -44.65 9.06 -15.48
CA ALA A 148 -45.99 9.55 -15.22
C ALA A 148 -46.47 10.54 -16.29
N CYS A 149 -45.62 11.50 -16.68
CA CYS A 149 -45.90 12.44 -17.75
C CYS A 149 -46.12 11.74 -19.10
N LYS A 150 -45.29 10.74 -19.44
CA LYS A 150 -45.44 9.97 -20.69
C LYS A 150 -46.72 9.12 -20.71
N VAL A 151 -47.10 8.55 -19.57
CA VAL A 151 -48.37 7.83 -19.43
C VAL A 151 -49.55 8.79 -19.58
N ALA A 152 -49.49 9.98 -18.96
CA ALA A 152 -50.52 11.00 -19.09
C ALA A 152 -50.66 11.48 -20.55
N GLU A 153 -49.56 11.78 -21.23
CA GLU A 153 -49.51 12.14 -22.65
C GLU A 153 -50.22 11.08 -23.51
N ARG A 154 -49.89 9.80 -23.28
CA ARG A 154 -50.50 8.68 -24.01
C ARG A 154 -52.00 8.57 -23.76
N ILE A 155 -52.44 8.62 -22.50
CA ILE A 155 -53.86 8.53 -22.14
C ILE A 155 -54.65 9.71 -22.72
N ILE A 156 -54.12 10.93 -22.62
CA ILE A 156 -54.77 12.14 -23.16
C ILE A 156 -54.87 12.03 -24.69
N GLY A 157 -53.79 11.64 -25.36
CA GLY A 157 -53.78 11.44 -26.81
C GLY A 157 -54.82 10.40 -27.26
N GLU A 158 -54.92 9.26 -26.57
CA GLU A 158 -55.94 8.25 -26.86
C GLU A 158 -57.37 8.78 -26.66
N ARG A 159 -57.62 9.53 -25.57
CA ARG A 159 -58.94 10.13 -25.31
C ARG A 159 -59.33 11.20 -26.33
N LEU A 160 -58.38 12.01 -26.77
CA LEU A 160 -58.59 13.03 -27.81
C LEU A 160 -58.81 12.42 -29.19
N ALA A 161 -58.23 11.24 -29.46
CA ALA A 161 -58.47 10.48 -30.68
C ALA A 161 -59.84 9.78 -30.66
N GLU A 162 -60.27 9.24 -29.51
CA GLU A 162 -61.59 8.61 -29.33
C GLU A 162 -62.74 9.60 -29.53
N ASN A 163 -62.64 10.80 -28.94
CA ASN A 163 -63.66 11.83 -29.07
C ASN A 163 -63.04 13.23 -29.13
N LYS A 164 -63.09 13.82 -30.32
CA LYS A 164 -62.54 15.14 -30.59
C LYS A 164 -63.19 16.27 -29.79
N GLU A 165 -64.40 16.07 -29.28
CA GLU A 165 -65.07 17.06 -28.42
C GLU A 165 -64.31 17.30 -27.11
N HIS A 166 -63.50 16.35 -26.63
CA HIS A 166 -62.67 16.54 -25.43
C HIS A 166 -61.63 17.65 -25.59
N PHE A 167 -61.20 17.95 -26.83
CA PHE A 167 -60.28 19.05 -27.12
C PHE A 167 -60.87 20.41 -26.76
N LEU A 168 -62.19 20.56 -26.76
CA LEU A 168 -62.85 21.82 -26.43
C LEU A 168 -62.65 22.19 -24.95
N GLY A 169 -62.46 21.22 -24.07
CA GLY A 169 -62.12 21.49 -22.66
C GLY A 169 -60.81 22.27 -22.54
N LEU A 170 -59.79 21.81 -23.28
CA LEU A 170 -58.49 22.47 -23.38
C LEU A 170 -58.64 23.89 -23.96
N VAL A 171 -59.35 24.01 -25.08
CA VAL A 171 -59.59 25.30 -25.74
C VAL A 171 -60.31 26.29 -24.82
N LYS A 172 -61.38 25.86 -24.15
CA LYS A 172 -62.14 26.70 -23.21
C LYS A 172 -61.28 27.16 -22.03
N GLN A 173 -60.37 26.33 -21.54
CA GLN A 173 -59.45 26.70 -20.46
C GLN A 173 -58.51 27.84 -20.90
N VAL A 174 -57.92 27.71 -22.08
CA VAL A 174 -56.98 28.71 -22.62
C VAL A 174 -57.69 30.01 -22.96
N MET A 175 -58.90 29.93 -23.52
CA MET A 175 -59.72 31.12 -23.79
C MET A 175 -60.05 31.91 -22.52
N LYS A 176 -60.12 31.27 -21.35
CA LYS A 176 -60.31 32.00 -20.08
C LYS A 176 -59.10 32.82 -19.68
N GLU A 177 -57.89 32.42 -20.08
CA GLU A 177 -56.66 33.17 -19.77
C GLU A 177 -56.55 34.45 -20.60
N VAL A 178 -57.12 34.44 -21.82
CA VAL A 178 -57.12 35.60 -22.74
C VAL A 178 -58.44 36.38 -22.76
N ARG A 179 -59.36 36.10 -21.82
CA ARG A 179 -60.75 36.61 -21.82
C ARG A 179 -60.90 38.13 -21.72
N GLU A 180 -59.83 38.84 -21.37
CA GLU A 180 -59.80 40.30 -21.20
C GLU A 180 -59.29 41.03 -22.46
N HIS A 181 -59.02 40.30 -23.54
CA HIS A 181 -58.52 40.87 -24.79
C HIS A 181 -59.63 41.04 -25.85
N GLU A 182 -59.58 42.15 -26.58
CA GLU A 182 -60.57 42.52 -27.61
C GLU A 182 -60.37 41.76 -28.93
N GLU A 183 -59.15 41.32 -29.23
CA GLU A 183 -58.81 40.54 -30.42
C GLU A 183 -58.01 39.29 -30.03
N VAL A 184 -58.46 38.12 -30.48
CA VAL A 184 -57.81 36.83 -30.21
C VAL A 184 -57.79 36.01 -31.49
N LYS A 185 -56.61 35.50 -31.84
CA LYS A 185 -56.42 34.56 -32.96
C LYS A 185 -56.01 33.21 -32.41
N MET A 186 -56.68 32.16 -32.86
CA MET A 186 -56.40 30.78 -32.45
C MET A 186 -55.97 29.99 -33.67
N TYR A 187 -54.87 29.26 -33.54
CA TYR A 187 -54.37 28.34 -34.54
C TYR A 187 -54.52 26.92 -34.01
N VAL A 188 -55.15 26.05 -34.79
CA VAL A 188 -55.41 24.65 -34.43
C VAL A 188 -55.12 23.75 -35.62
N HIS A 189 -54.75 22.50 -35.34
CA HIS A 189 -54.57 21.52 -36.41
C HIS A 189 -55.89 21.29 -37.18
N PRO A 190 -55.87 21.08 -38.51
CA PRO A 190 -57.08 20.83 -39.31
C PRO A 190 -57.97 19.71 -38.77
N THR A 191 -57.39 18.70 -38.10
CA THR A 191 -58.13 17.60 -37.45
C THR A 191 -59.19 18.08 -36.45
N TYR A 192 -58.95 19.20 -35.76
CA TYR A 192 -59.82 19.75 -34.71
C TYR A 192 -60.53 21.04 -35.11
N TYR A 193 -60.15 21.66 -36.23
CA TYR A 193 -60.73 22.91 -36.71
C TYR A 193 -62.27 22.89 -36.76
N ASP A 194 -62.86 21.83 -37.34
CA ASP A 194 -64.32 21.71 -37.48
C ASP A 194 -65.06 21.64 -36.14
N VAL A 195 -64.45 21.04 -35.12
CA VAL A 195 -65.04 20.93 -33.77
C VAL A 195 -65.00 22.28 -33.06
N VAL A 196 -63.86 22.97 -33.16
CA VAL A 196 -63.65 24.28 -32.53
C VAL A 196 -64.51 25.36 -33.19
N ILE A 197 -64.61 25.39 -34.53
CA ILE A 197 -65.40 26.40 -35.24
C ILE A 197 -66.91 26.27 -34.96
N ARG A 198 -67.42 25.04 -34.78
CA ARG A 198 -68.83 24.80 -34.44
C ARG A 198 -69.21 25.37 -33.07
N GLN A 199 -68.27 25.44 -32.13
CA GLN A 199 -68.47 26.04 -30.81
C GLN A 199 -67.98 27.49 -30.71
N LYS A 200 -67.69 28.15 -31.84
CA LYS A 200 -67.16 29.53 -31.85
C LYS A 200 -68.01 30.51 -31.02
N ASP A 201 -69.33 30.44 -31.13
CA ASP A 201 -70.22 31.35 -30.39
C ASP A 201 -70.21 31.07 -28.89
N GLU A 202 -70.07 29.81 -28.48
CA GLU A 202 -69.92 29.43 -27.08
C GLU A 202 -68.56 29.88 -26.52
N LEU A 203 -67.49 29.79 -27.32
CA LEU A 203 -66.17 30.29 -26.94
C LEU A 203 -66.17 31.81 -26.78
N LYS A 204 -66.86 32.55 -27.65
CA LYS A 204 -67.05 34.00 -27.51
C LYS A 204 -67.80 34.38 -26.24
N ALA A 205 -68.78 33.58 -25.82
CA ALA A 205 -69.54 33.84 -24.60
C ALA A 205 -68.70 33.73 -23.30
N LEU A 206 -67.48 33.20 -23.37
CA LEU A 206 -66.54 33.19 -22.24
C LEU A 206 -65.91 34.56 -21.97
N PHE A 207 -65.96 35.48 -22.94
CA PHE A 207 -65.38 36.81 -22.83
C PHE A 207 -66.37 37.76 -22.13
N SER A 208 -65.84 38.66 -21.30
CA SER A 208 -66.67 39.61 -20.56
C SER A 208 -67.10 40.82 -21.40
N GLN A 209 -66.52 40.95 -22.59
CA GLN A 209 -66.75 42.03 -23.56
C GLN A 209 -66.85 41.42 -24.96
N ASP A 210 -67.31 42.21 -25.94
CA ASP A 210 -67.33 41.77 -27.34
C ASP A 210 -65.91 41.50 -27.84
N VAL A 211 -65.66 40.27 -28.31
CA VAL A 211 -64.34 39.82 -28.78
C VAL A 211 -64.35 39.50 -30.27
N HIS A 212 -63.29 39.95 -30.96
CA HIS A 212 -62.94 39.50 -32.30
C HIS A 212 -62.13 38.20 -32.23
N LEU A 213 -62.83 37.07 -32.15
CA LEU A 213 -62.23 35.73 -32.20
C LEU A 213 -62.07 35.21 -33.64
N PHE A 214 -60.82 34.98 -34.04
CA PHE A 214 -60.46 34.33 -35.30
C PHE A 214 -59.88 32.93 -35.04
N ILE A 215 -60.29 31.94 -35.82
CA ILE A 215 -59.80 30.56 -35.71
C ILE A 215 -59.24 30.19 -37.08
N TYR A 216 -57.98 29.75 -37.11
CA TYR A 216 -57.24 29.40 -38.31
C TYR A 216 -56.78 27.95 -38.25
N PRO A 217 -56.97 27.16 -39.32
CA PRO A 217 -56.34 25.86 -39.44
C PRO A 217 -54.84 26.04 -39.77
N ASP A 218 -53.97 25.32 -39.06
CA ASP A 218 -52.52 25.31 -39.28
C ASP A 218 -52.02 23.87 -39.25
N ASP A 219 -51.56 23.36 -40.39
CA ASP A 219 -51.08 21.98 -40.57
C ASP A 219 -49.62 21.78 -40.11
N THR A 220 -48.93 22.86 -39.75
CA THR A 220 -47.58 22.79 -39.18
C THR A 220 -47.59 22.46 -37.68
N LEU A 221 -48.76 22.54 -37.04
CA LEU A 221 -48.96 22.18 -35.64
C LEU A 221 -49.13 20.68 -35.46
N ALA A 222 -48.72 20.15 -34.31
CA ALA A 222 -49.06 18.77 -33.94
C ALA A 222 -50.59 18.62 -33.79
N GLU A 223 -51.12 17.40 -33.95
CA GLU A 223 -52.57 17.19 -33.99
C GLU A 223 -53.29 17.73 -32.75
N THR A 224 -52.69 17.60 -31.57
CA THR A 224 -53.25 18.04 -30.29
C THR A 224 -52.74 19.40 -29.83
N SER A 225 -52.18 20.20 -30.74
CA SER A 225 -51.66 21.54 -30.45
C SER A 225 -52.71 22.62 -30.69
N CYS A 226 -52.71 23.62 -29.80
CA CYS A 226 -53.50 24.84 -29.93
C CYS A 226 -52.61 26.01 -29.55
N ILE A 227 -52.59 27.02 -30.39
CA ILE A 227 -51.85 28.24 -30.14
C ILE A 227 -52.80 29.42 -30.17
N VAL A 228 -52.67 30.31 -29.19
CA VAL A 228 -53.49 31.50 -29.05
C VAL A 228 -52.60 32.73 -29.11
N GLU A 229 -52.91 33.64 -30.01
CA GLU A 229 -52.23 34.91 -30.20
C GLU A 229 -53.16 36.05 -29.80
N SER A 230 -52.68 36.91 -28.92
CA SER A 230 -53.31 38.17 -28.51
C SER A 230 -52.35 39.34 -28.78
N PRO A 231 -52.80 40.60 -28.69
CA PRO A 231 -51.93 41.77 -28.87
C PRO A 231 -50.73 41.81 -27.91
N PHE A 232 -50.78 41.07 -26.80
CA PHE A 232 -49.75 41.06 -25.77
C PHE A 232 -48.80 39.86 -25.87
N GLY A 233 -49.08 38.88 -26.73
CA GLY A 233 -48.20 37.74 -26.94
C GLY A 233 -48.86 36.51 -27.53
N ARG A 234 -48.07 35.45 -27.60
CA ARG A 234 -48.47 34.12 -28.11
C ARG A 234 -48.40 33.12 -26.97
N ILE A 235 -49.49 32.42 -26.72
CA ILE A 235 -49.62 31.36 -25.72
C ILE A 235 -49.70 30.03 -26.47
N ASP A 236 -48.75 29.14 -26.17
CA ASP A 236 -48.82 27.75 -26.61
C ASP A 236 -49.56 26.93 -25.56
N ALA A 237 -50.72 26.40 -25.96
CA ALA A 237 -51.57 25.61 -25.11
C ALA A 237 -51.64 24.14 -25.54
N SER A 238 -50.65 23.68 -26.29
CA SER A 238 -50.50 22.27 -26.65
C SER A 238 -50.46 21.38 -25.41
N VAL A 239 -51.01 20.18 -25.54
CA VAL A 239 -51.01 19.16 -24.45
C VAL A 239 -49.58 18.92 -23.95
N ASP A 240 -48.61 18.81 -24.86
CA ASP A 240 -47.20 18.59 -24.54
C ASP A 240 -46.63 19.74 -23.69
N THR A 241 -46.92 20.98 -24.08
CA THR A 241 -46.48 22.18 -23.36
C THR A 241 -47.07 22.23 -21.95
N GLN A 242 -48.34 21.86 -21.79
CA GLN A 242 -48.97 21.81 -20.46
C GLN A 242 -48.39 20.70 -19.56
N LEU A 243 -48.12 19.52 -20.12
CA LEU A 243 -47.49 18.42 -19.39
C LEU A 243 -46.05 18.76 -19.00
N GLU A 244 -45.32 19.48 -19.86
CA GLU A 244 -43.98 19.96 -19.57
C GLU A 244 -43.98 20.99 -18.44
N GLN A 245 -44.91 21.95 -18.45
CA GLN A 245 -45.06 22.91 -17.35
C GLN A 245 -45.43 22.22 -16.03
N LEU A 246 -46.33 21.23 -16.07
CA LEU A 246 -46.66 20.43 -14.89
C LEU A 246 -45.44 19.67 -14.36
N LYS A 247 -44.64 19.08 -15.25
CA LYS A 247 -43.39 18.40 -14.89
C LYS A 247 -42.44 19.34 -14.17
N LEU A 248 -42.21 20.55 -14.71
CA LEU A 248 -41.33 21.55 -14.11
C LEU A 248 -41.81 21.98 -12.71
N GLN A 249 -43.11 22.26 -12.55
CA GLN A 249 -43.67 22.63 -11.24
C GLN A 249 -43.58 21.51 -10.20
N LEU A 250 -43.73 20.25 -10.64
CA LEU A 250 -43.60 19.09 -9.76
C LEU A 250 -42.14 18.85 -9.38
N LEU A 251 -41.19 19.03 -10.30
CA LEU A 251 -39.75 18.97 -9.99
C LEU A 251 -39.35 20.03 -8.96
N GLU A 252 -39.76 21.28 -9.16
CA GLU A 252 -39.48 22.38 -8.21
C GLU A 252 -40.01 22.05 -6.81
N ARG A 253 -41.18 21.41 -6.71
CA ARG A 253 -41.74 20.95 -5.44
C ARG A 253 -40.97 19.80 -4.80
N ILE A 254 -40.42 18.89 -5.59
CA ILE A 254 -39.61 17.76 -5.09
C ILE A 254 -38.28 18.29 -4.57
N GLU A 255 -37.64 19.20 -5.29
CA GLU A 255 -36.40 19.86 -4.87
C GLU A 255 -36.63 20.70 -3.60
N GLY A 256 -37.67 21.53 -3.56
CA GLY A 256 -37.98 22.37 -2.40
C GLY A 256 -38.52 21.62 -1.17
N ALA A 257 -38.94 20.35 -1.31
CA ALA A 257 -39.29 19.49 -0.19
C ALA A 257 -38.09 18.71 0.38
N SER A 258 -36.96 18.73 -0.34
CA SER A 258 -35.72 18.04 0.03
C SER A 258 -34.73 18.94 0.79
N GLU A 259 -35.00 20.25 0.89
CA GLU A 259 -34.32 21.22 1.77
C GLU A 259 -34.96 21.30 3.18
#